data_AF-A0A822FCN3-F1
#
_entry.id   AF-A0A822FCN3-F1
#
_cell.length_a   1.000
_cell.length_b   1.000
_cell.length_c   1.000
_cell.angle_alpha   90.00
_cell.angle_beta   90.00
_cell.angle_gamma   90.00
#
_symmetry.space_group_name_H-M   'P 1'
#
loop_
_entity.id
_entity.type
_entity.pdbx_description
1 polymer ?
#
loop_
_entity_poly.entity_id
_entity_poly.type
_entity_poly.pdbx_seq_one_letter_code
_entity_poly.pdbx_strand_id
1 'polypeptide(L)'
;RYALEALNHTLQDLRNNGKNMGGVVVLIAGDFRQTLPVIPKGTMADELKACLKSSYLWRHVVPFKLSTNMRVHLQGDVSAGRFAEQLLAIGNGEIPADPVSGLINISDNFCNIVESVEELKKN
;
A
#
# COMPACT_ATOMS: atom_id res chain seq x y z
N ARG A 1 11.90 -2.54 -7.10
CA ARG A 1 12.24 -2.74 -8.52
C ARG A 1 13.10 -3.97 -8.76
N TYR A 2 14.35 -3.97 -8.29
CA TYR A 2 15.34 -5.00 -8.67
C TYR A 2 14.90 -6.44 -8.41
N ALA A 3 14.17 -6.70 -7.32
CA ALA A 3 13.62 -8.03 -7.03
C ALA A 3 12.68 -8.55 -8.15
N LEU A 4 11.84 -7.69 -8.72
CA LEU A 4 10.93 -8.06 -9.81
C LEU A 4 11.68 -8.33 -11.11
N GLU A 5 12.71 -7.52 -11.40
CA GLU A 5 13.54 -7.66 -12.60
C GLU A 5 14.42 -8.91 -12.52
N ALA A 6 15.01 -9.17 -11.35
CA ALA A 6 15.75 -10.38 -11.07
C ALA A 6 14.84 -11.62 -11.22
N LEU A 7 13.64 -11.59 -10.64
CA LEU A 7 12.66 -12.68 -10.81
C LEU A 7 12.35 -12.93 -12.29
N ASN A 8 12.15 -11.87 -13.08
CA ASN A 8 11.91 -11.99 -14.52
C ASN A 8 13.07 -12.70 -15.22
N HIS A 9 14.31 -12.27 -15.00
CA HIS A 9 15.50 -12.88 -15.60
C HIS A 9 15.66 -14.34 -15.16
N THR A 10 15.53 -14.62 -13.85
CA THR A 10 15.60 -15.99 -13.33
C THR A 10 14.56 -16.91 -13.96
N LEU A 11 13.32 -16.44 -14.14
CA LEU A 11 12.28 -17.25 -14.78
C LEU A 11 12.53 -17.45 -16.27
N GLN A 12 13.09 -16.46 -16.97
CA GLN A 12 13.48 -16.59 -18.37
C GLN A 12 14.57 -17.65 -18.55
N ASP A 13 15.60 -17.61 -17.70
CA ASP A 13 16.74 -18.52 -17.72
C ASP A 13 16.30 -19.95 -17.39
N LEU A 14 15.57 -20.14 -16.28
CA LEU A 14 15.11 -21.46 -15.84
C LEU A 14 14.17 -22.14 -16.85
N ARG A 15 13.38 -21.34 -17.57
CA ARG A 15 12.40 -21.84 -18.54
C ARG A 15 12.95 -21.91 -19.96
N ASN A 16 14.17 -21.41 -20.18
CA ASN A 16 14.72 -21.15 -21.50
C ASN A 16 13.70 -20.43 -22.42
N ASN A 17 13.06 -19.37 -21.90
CA ASN A 17 11.98 -18.65 -22.58
C ASN A 17 12.11 -17.14 -22.37
N GLY A 18 12.46 -16.40 -23.43
CA GLY A 18 12.67 -14.94 -23.37
C GLY A 18 11.40 -14.08 -23.18
N LYS A 19 10.21 -14.67 -23.08
CA LYS A 19 8.99 -13.91 -22.74
C LYS A 19 9.07 -13.36 -21.31
N ASN A 20 8.31 -12.30 -21.01
CA ASN A 20 8.22 -11.78 -19.64
C ASN A 20 7.87 -12.91 -18.66
N MET A 21 8.53 -12.91 -17.50
CA MET A 21 8.42 -13.91 -16.43
C MET A 21 8.61 -15.35 -16.93
N GLY A 22 9.43 -15.58 -17.95
CA GLY A 22 9.60 -16.89 -18.57
C GLY A 22 8.30 -17.46 -19.15
N GLY A 23 7.29 -16.62 -19.40
CA GLY A 23 5.93 -17.03 -19.80
C GLY A 23 5.07 -17.58 -18.65
N VAL A 24 5.42 -17.31 -17.39
CA VAL A 24 4.54 -17.56 -16.23
C VAL A 24 3.56 -16.40 -16.06
N VAL A 25 2.33 -16.72 -15.63
CA VAL A 25 1.41 -15.71 -15.09
C VAL A 25 1.80 -15.40 -13.64
N VAL A 26 2.22 -14.16 -13.38
CA VAL A 26 2.60 -13.71 -12.04
C VAL A 26 1.52 -12.76 -11.51
N LEU A 27 0.99 -13.07 -10.33
CA LEU A 27 0.12 -12.17 -9.58
C LEU A 27 0.93 -11.42 -8.53
N ILE A 28 0.94 -10.09 -8.62
CA ILE A 28 1.51 -9.22 -7.60
C ILE A 28 0.35 -8.65 -6.79
N ALA A 29 0.34 -8.90 -5.48
CA ALA A 29 -0.68 -8.42 -4.57
C ALA A 29 -0.06 -7.53 -3.48
N GLY A 30 -0.78 -6.48 -3.08
CA GLY A 30 -0.36 -5.54 -2.07
C GLY A 30 -1.20 -4.26 -2.12
N ASP A 31 -1.00 -3.39 -1.13
CA ASP A 31 -1.60 -2.05 -1.12
C ASP A 31 -0.52 -1.00 -1.37
N PHE A 32 -0.55 -0.37 -2.54
CA PHE A 32 0.41 0.65 -2.95
C PHE A 32 0.21 2.01 -2.28
N ARG A 33 -0.81 2.16 -1.42
CA ARG A 33 -0.99 3.32 -0.55
C ARG A 33 -0.26 3.17 0.79
N GLN A 34 0.35 2.00 1.03
CA GLN A 34 1.23 1.78 2.18
C GLN A 34 2.60 2.41 1.97
N THR A 35 3.45 2.34 2.99
CA THR A 35 4.78 2.96 3.02
C THR A 35 5.65 2.53 1.83
N LEU A 36 6.43 3.49 1.31
CA LEU A 36 7.45 3.22 0.30
C LEU A 36 8.50 2.21 0.83
N PRO A 37 9.24 1.52 -0.05
CA PRO A 37 10.35 0.69 0.37
C PRO A 37 11.37 1.50 1.18
N VAL A 38 11.70 1.03 2.38
CA VAL A 38 12.68 1.70 3.25
C VAL A 38 14.09 1.42 2.72
N ILE A 39 14.84 2.48 2.40
CA ILE A 39 16.28 2.39 2.09
C ILE A 39 17.08 3.09 3.19
N PRO A 40 17.81 2.34 4.04
CA PRO A 40 18.63 2.93 5.10
C PRO A 40 19.65 3.91 4.50
N LYS A 41 19.67 5.15 5.00
CA LYS A 41 20.53 6.23 4.50
C LYS A 41 20.30 6.58 3.01
N GLY A 42 19.16 6.18 2.45
CA GLY A 42 18.76 6.49 1.08
C GLY A 42 18.15 7.88 0.97
N THR A 43 18.16 8.42 -0.24
CA THR A 43 17.42 9.63 -0.59
C THR A 43 15.98 9.28 -1.01
N MET A 44 15.09 10.27 -1.06
CA MET A 44 13.75 10.10 -1.64
C MET A 44 13.80 9.54 -3.08
N ALA A 45 14.81 9.94 -3.86
CA ALA A 45 15.00 9.41 -5.21
C ALA A 45 15.34 7.90 -5.20
N ASP A 46 16.09 7.44 -4.20
CA ASP A 46 16.41 6.02 -4.02
C ASP A 46 15.15 5.21 -3.65
N GLU A 47 14.31 5.74 -2.77
CA GLU A 47 13.02 5.12 -2.40
C GLU A 47 12.09 5.00 -3.61
N LEU A 48 11.96 6.07 -4.40
CA LEU A 48 11.18 6.06 -5.64
C LEU A 48 11.75 5.07 -6.66
N LYS A 49 13.08 5.01 -6.79
CA LYS A 49 13.75 4.03 -7.66
C LYS A 49 13.57 2.60 -7.15
N ALA A 50 13.40 2.40 -5.85
CA ALA A 50 13.13 1.10 -5.25
C ALA A 50 11.69 0.61 -5.43
N CYS A 51 10.74 1.50 -5.74
CA CYS A 51 9.35 1.14 -5.94
C CYS A 51 9.17 0.10 -7.06
N LEU A 52 8.07 -0.67 -7.04
CA LEU A 52 7.77 -1.60 -8.14
C LEU A 52 7.44 -0.84 -9.43
N LYS A 53 6.79 0.33 -9.30
CA LYS A 53 6.38 1.20 -10.41
C LYS A 53 7.54 1.76 -11.23
N SER A 54 8.77 1.79 -10.68
CA SER A 54 9.96 2.25 -11.41
C SER A 54 10.59 1.16 -12.30
N SER A 55 10.04 -0.06 -12.30
CA SER A 55 10.50 -1.16 -13.16
C SER A 55 10.06 -0.97 -14.60
N TYR A 56 10.93 -1.34 -15.54
CA TYR A 56 10.54 -1.43 -16.95
C TYR A 56 9.45 -2.48 -17.19
N LEU A 57 9.26 -3.42 -16.25
CA LEU A 57 8.21 -4.45 -16.30
C LEU A 57 6.83 -3.89 -15.90
N TRP A 58 6.78 -2.74 -15.22
CA TRP A 58 5.53 -2.18 -14.71
C TRP A 58 4.51 -1.89 -15.82
N ARG A 59 4.98 -1.48 -17.01
CA ARG A 59 4.12 -1.25 -18.20
C ARG A 59 3.38 -2.50 -18.70
N HIS A 60 3.78 -3.69 -18.25
CA HIS A 60 3.15 -4.96 -18.60
C HIS A 60 2.21 -5.47 -17.49
N VAL A 61 2.14 -4.78 -16.35
CA VAL A 61 1.26 -5.14 -15.24
C VAL A 61 -0.16 -4.66 -15.57
N VAL A 62 -1.11 -5.59 -15.49
CA VAL A 62 -2.54 -5.28 -15.60
C VAL A 62 -3.10 -5.06 -14.19
N PRO A 63 -3.66 -3.87 -13.88
CA PRO A 63 -4.16 -3.59 -12.55
C PRO A 63 -5.49 -4.31 -12.29
N PHE A 64 -5.60 -4.95 -11.13
CA PHE A 64 -6.85 -5.46 -10.57
C PHE A 64 -7.07 -4.84 -9.20
N LYS A 65 -8.29 -4.37 -8.93
CA LYS A 65 -8.65 -3.70 -7.68
C LYS A 65 -9.65 -4.56 -6.91
N LEU A 66 -9.33 -4.86 -5.67
CA LEU A 66 -10.31 -5.36 -4.70
C LEU A 66 -11.07 -4.18 -4.11
N SER A 67 -12.40 -4.20 -4.19
CA SER A 67 -13.27 -3.11 -3.73
C SER A 67 -13.92 -3.38 -2.37
N THR A 68 -13.97 -4.64 -1.95
CA THR A 68 -14.68 -5.03 -0.72
C THR A 68 -13.69 -5.24 0.42
N ASN A 69 -13.85 -4.47 1.50
CA ASN A 69 -13.14 -4.71 2.75
C ASN A 69 -13.80 -5.88 3.49
N MET A 70 -13.28 -7.09 3.27
CA MET A 70 -13.84 -8.31 3.87
C MET A 70 -13.78 -8.31 5.40
N ARG A 71 -12.84 -7.59 6.03
CA ARG A 71 -12.75 -7.50 7.50
C ARG A 71 -14.00 -6.85 8.09
N VAL A 72 -14.41 -5.73 7.51
CA VAL A 72 -15.64 -5.02 7.89
C VAL A 72 -16.87 -5.83 7.48
N HIS A 73 -16.89 -6.32 6.24
CA HIS A 73 -18.05 -7.01 5.67
C HIS A 73 -18.48 -8.24 6.47
N LEU A 74 -17.52 -9.03 6.99
CA LEU A 74 -17.80 -10.24 7.74
C LEU A 74 -18.21 -9.97 9.20
N GLN A 75 -17.76 -8.87 9.79
CA GLN A 75 -18.04 -8.55 11.20
C GLN A 75 -19.34 -7.77 11.39
N GLY A 76 -19.83 -7.08 10.35
CA GLY A 76 -21.10 -6.33 10.41
C GLY A 76 -21.07 -5.14 11.37
N ASP A 77 -19.90 -4.77 11.88
CA ASP A 77 -19.71 -3.66 12.80
C ASP A 77 -19.73 -2.32 12.05
N VAL A 78 -20.77 -1.52 12.31
CA VAL A 78 -20.97 -0.19 11.72
C VAL A 78 -19.81 0.75 12.05
N SER A 79 -19.25 0.66 13.26
CA SER A 79 -18.13 1.49 13.68
C SER A 79 -16.84 1.15 12.92
N ALA A 80 -16.57 -0.14 12.72
CA ALA A 80 -15.47 -0.62 11.90
C ALA A 80 -15.63 -0.21 10.43
N GLY A 81 -16.86 -0.19 9.92
CA GLY A 81 -17.16 0.31 8.57
C GLY A 81 -16.85 1.78 8.40
N ARG A 82 -17.33 2.62 9.32
CA ARG A 82 -17.03 4.06 9.32
C ARG A 82 -15.52 4.32 9.42
N PHE A 83 -14.82 3.63 10.32
CA PHE A 83 -13.37 3.73 10.45
C PHE A 83 -12.65 3.36 9.14
N ALA A 84 -13.06 2.27 8.49
CA ALA A 84 -12.46 1.82 7.24
C ALA A 84 -12.68 2.81 6.09
N GLU A 85 -13.85 3.45 6.00
CA GLU A 85 -14.13 4.50 5.03
C GLU A 85 -13.25 5.73 5.25
N GLN A 86 -13.09 6.16 6.51
CA GLN A 86 -12.21 7.28 6.85
C GLN A 86 -10.74 6.97 6.53
N LEU A 87 -10.27 5.77 6.87
CA LEU A 87 -8.91 5.32 6.53
C LEU A 87 -8.69 5.25 5.02
N LEU A 88 -9.72 4.84 4.26
CA LEU A 88 -9.69 4.80 2.80
C LEU A 88 -9.56 6.19 2.20
N ALA A 89 -10.31 7.18 2.71
CA ALA A 89 -10.22 8.58 2.29
C ALA A 89 -8.82 9.17 2.55
N ILE A 90 -8.21 8.87 3.72
CA ILE A 90 -6.81 9.22 4.01
C ILE A 90 -5.88 8.61 2.95
N GLY A 91 -5.97 7.30 2.73
CA GLY A 91 -5.08 6.59 1.81
C GLY A 91 -5.23 6.99 0.34
N ASN A 92 -6.37 7.53 -0.06
CA ASN A 92 -6.61 8.06 -1.40
C ASN A 92 -6.18 9.53 -1.56
N GLY A 93 -5.81 10.20 -0.47
CA GLY A 93 -5.48 11.64 -0.49
C GLY A 93 -6.70 12.53 -0.68
N GLU A 94 -7.90 12.07 -0.27
CA GLU A 94 -9.16 12.81 -0.41
C GLU A 94 -9.36 13.81 0.73
N ILE A 95 -8.57 13.70 1.81
CA ILE A 95 -8.61 14.65 2.93
C ILE A 95 -7.69 15.83 2.62
N PRO A 96 -8.21 17.06 2.62
CA PRO A 96 -7.41 18.23 2.33
C PRO A 96 -6.34 18.42 3.40
N ALA A 97 -5.10 18.61 2.95
CA ALA A 97 -4.01 19.00 3.81
C ALA A 97 -4.01 20.53 3.98
N ASP A 98 -3.65 21.00 5.17
CA ASP A 98 -3.41 22.40 5.42
C ASP A 98 -2.25 22.91 4.52
N PRO A 99 -2.44 23.97 3.72
CA PRO A 99 -1.43 24.40 2.75
C PRO A 99 -0.11 24.88 3.36
N VAL A 100 -0.10 25.26 4.65
CA VAL A 100 1.08 25.82 5.32
C VAL A 100 1.89 24.73 6.00
N SER A 101 1.22 23.89 6.80
CA SER A 101 1.85 22.81 7.57
C SER A 101 1.99 21.50 6.79
N GLY A 102 1.19 21.30 5.74
CA GLY A 102 1.09 20.04 5.01
C GLY A 102 0.42 18.90 5.79
N LEU A 103 -0.17 19.21 6.96
CA LEU A 103 -0.81 18.22 7.82
C LEU A 103 -2.28 18.03 7.45
N ILE A 104 -2.77 16.81 7.60
CA ILE A 104 -4.20 16.51 7.51
C ILE A 104 -4.85 16.63 8.88
N ASN A 105 -6.08 17.15 8.92
CA ASN A 105 -6.88 17.12 10.14
C ASN A 105 -7.70 15.83 10.19
N ILE A 106 -7.55 15.06 11.26
CA ILE A 106 -8.29 13.83 11.47
C ILE A 106 -9.54 14.17 12.26
N SER A 107 -10.71 13.70 11.80
CA SER A 107 -11.99 13.94 12.50
C SER A 107 -11.99 13.35 13.92
N ASP A 108 -12.64 14.02 14.86
CA ASP A 108 -12.73 13.60 16.27
C ASP A 108 -13.32 12.20 16.48
N ASN A 109 -14.10 11.70 15.52
CA ASN A 109 -14.70 10.38 15.58
C ASN A 109 -13.81 9.25 15.01
N PHE A 110 -12.56 9.54 14.64
CA PHE A 110 -11.66 8.58 14.00
C PHE A 110 -11.05 7.60 15.01
N CYS A 111 -10.72 8.09 16.19
CA CYS A 111 -10.18 7.30 17.29
C CYS A 111 -10.71 7.81 18.63
N ASN A 112 -10.69 6.93 19.63
CA ASN A 112 -10.93 7.33 21.00
C ASN A 112 -9.63 7.87 21.58
N ILE A 113 -9.60 9.16 21.91
CA ILE A 113 -8.48 9.76 22.63
C ILE A 113 -8.60 9.34 24.09
N VAL A 114 -7.50 8.82 24.63
CA VAL A 114 -7.39 8.40 26.03
C VAL A 114 -6.29 9.22 26.70
N GLU A 115 -6.47 9.55 27.97
CA GLU A 115 -5.57 10.43 28.72
C GLU A 115 -4.40 9.67 29.36
N SER A 116 -4.47 8.34 29.40
CA SER A 116 -3.45 7.49 30.03
C SER A 116 -3.30 6.12 29.37
N VAL A 117 -2.14 5.49 29.57
CA VAL A 117 -1.87 4.11 29.14
C VAL A 117 -2.76 3.13 29.92
N GLU A 118 -3.09 3.46 31.16
CA GLU A 118 -3.99 2.70 32.03
C GLU A 118 -5.41 2.68 31.47
N GLU A 119 -5.89 3.80 30.93
CA GLU A 119 -7.17 3.89 30.24
C GLU A 119 -7.15 3.13 28.92
N LEU A 120 -6.06 3.24 28.14
CA LEU A 120 -5.90 2.48 26.90
C LEU A 120 -6.01 0.97 27.12
N LYS A 121 -5.45 0.45 28.22
CA LYS A 121 -5.47 -0.98 28.56
C LYS A 121 -6.85 -1.50 28.99
N LYS A 122 -7.80 -0.61 29.34
CA LYS A 122 -9.15 -0.98 29.78
C LYS A 122 -10.17 -1.07 28.64
N ASN A 123 -9.84 -0.46 27.49
CA ASN A 123 -10.61 -0.54 26.25
C ASN A 123 -10.18 -1.74 25.41
#